data_AF-A0A9X2D2N7-F1
#
_entry.id   AF-A0A9X2D2N7-F1
#
_cell.length_a   1.000
_cell.length_b   1.000
_cell.length_c   1.000
_cell.angle_alpha   90.00
_cell.angle_beta   90.00
_cell.angle_gamma   90.00
#
_symmetry.space_group_name_H-M   'P 1'
#
loop_
_entity.id
_entity.type
_entity.pdbx_description
1 polymer ?
#
loop_
_entity_poly.entity_id
_entity_poly.type
_entity_poly.pdbx_seq_one_letter_code
_entity_poly.pdbx_strand_id
1 'polypeptide(L)'
;MKLLIMLIRLSMDAIIGRLIIIEILGLTAIMDIKNSVLSLIKNPKLYLAAAVGTIPGAITGGVIGALSGSYIAPLFGFFSGYKDHKFGIDVDLFIGGICGLIIGAILGGVLTGSFAIFKINKNKKQIQAVSQDNIFEILLPALGISIELSIGMAIGAVIGSLKLLGIGTALGALTGTLLILITAQIIKK
;
A
#
# COMPACT_ATOMS: atom_id res chain seq x y z
N MET A 1 -9.80 37.74 38.84
CA MET A 1 -10.27 37.90 37.44
C MET A 1 -9.13 38.01 36.43
N LYS A 2 -8.16 38.93 36.58
CA LYS A 2 -7.00 39.05 35.65
C LYS A 2 -6.16 37.77 35.47
N LEU A 3 -5.92 37.03 36.55
CA LEU A 3 -5.09 35.80 36.51
C LEU A 3 -5.75 34.66 35.68
N LEU A 4 -7.08 34.56 35.74
CA LEU A 4 -7.85 33.57 34.98
C LEU A 4 -7.81 33.86 33.46
N ILE A 5 -7.91 35.14 33.09
CA ILE A 5 -7.81 35.59 31.70
C ILE A 5 -6.40 35.33 31.13
N MET A 6 -5.37 35.50 31.97
CA MET A 6 -3.98 35.26 31.60
C MET A 6 -3.71 33.77 31.36
N LEU A 7 -4.25 32.88 32.21
CA LEU A 7 -4.16 31.42 32.04
C LEU A 7 -4.87 30.91 30.78
N ILE A 8 -6.06 31.46 30.47
CA ILE A 8 -6.81 31.09 29.26
C ILE A 8 -6.05 31.48 27.99
N ARG A 9 -5.46 32.69 27.95
CA ARG A 9 -4.63 33.12 26.81
C ARG A 9 -3.43 32.21 26.61
N LEU A 10 -2.71 31.86 27.68
CA LEU A 10 -1.54 30.98 27.61
C LEU A 10 -1.90 29.58 27.07
N SER A 11 -3.07 29.06 27.45
CA SER A 11 -3.57 27.77 26.96
C SER A 11 -3.96 27.82 25.48
N MET A 12 -4.60 28.91 25.02
CA MET A 12 -4.95 29.11 23.62
C MET A 12 -3.71 29.23 22.73
N ASP A 13 -2.70 29.99 23.15
CA ASP A 13 -1.47 30.18 22.38
C ASP A 13 -0.71 28.85 22.21
N ALA A 14 -0.72 27.98 23.22
CA ALA A 14 -0.13 26.65 23.15
C ALA A 14 -0.89 25.71 22.20
N ILE A 15 -2.21 25.80 22.13
CA ILE A 15 -3.04 25.01 21.19
C ILE A 15 -2.80 25.48 19.76
N ILE A 16 -2.77 26.79 19.53
CA ILE A 16 -2.52 27.39 18.20
C ILE A 16 -1.11 27.00 17.72
N GLY A 17 -0.09 27.07 18.60
CA GLY A 17 1.26 26.65 18.27
C GLY A 17 1.35 25.19 17.83
N ARG A 18 0.63 24.27 18.50
CA ARG A 18 0.59 22.85 18.11
C ARG A 18 -0.09 22.62 16.76
N LEU A 19 -1.16 23.37 16.47
CA LEU A 19 -1.88 23.25 15.20
C LEU A 19 -1.00 23.66 14.00
N ILE A 20 -0.27 24.76 14.16
CA ILE A 20 0.68 25.27 13.15
C ILE A 20 1.81 24.27 12.89
N ILE A 21 2.34 23.64 13.94
CA ILE A 21 3.39 22.62 13.80
C ILE A 21 2.89 21.42 13.00
N ILE A 22 1.64 20.97 13.23
CA ILE A 22 1.03 19.85 12.48
C ILE A 22 0.87 20.21 10.99
N GLU A 23 0.40 21.42 10.67
CA GLU A 23 0.29 21.89 9.28
C GLU A 23 1.66 21.94 8.59
N ILE A 24 2.69 22.47 9.25
CA ILE A 24 4.04 22.57 8.68
C ILE A 24 4.62 21.16 8.44
N LEU A 25 4.45 20.22 9.37
CA LEU A 25 4.89 18.84 9.21
C LEU A 25 4.15 18.11 8.08
N GLY A 26 2.85 18.37 7.93
CA GLY A 26 2.08 17.86 6.80
C GLY A 26 2.60 18.41 5.47
N LEU A 27 2.91 19.71 5.42
CA LEU A 27 3.39 20.37 4.21
C LEU A 27 4.78 19.88 3.78
N THR A 28 5.71 19.69 4.73
CA THR A 28 7.05 19.16 4.44
C THR A 28 6.98 17.73 3.92
N ALA A 29 6.15 16.88 4.54
CA ALA A 29 5.91 15.52 4.05
C ALA A 29 5.37 15.51 2.61
N ILE A 30 4.42 16.39 2.29
CA ILE A 30 3.88 16.52 0.91
C ILE A 30 4.98 16.98 -0.06
N MET A 31 5.86 17.89 0.35
CA MET A 31 6.94 18.40 -0.48
C MET A 31 8.02 17.34 -0.76
N ASP A 32 8.36 16.52 0.23
CA ASP A 32 9.29 15.39 0.08
C ASP A 32 8.73 14.27 -0.79
N ILE A 33 7.43 13.97 -0.66
CA ILE A 33 6.73 13.03 -1.55
C ILE A 33 6.75 13.57 -2.97
N LYS A 34 6.42 14.85 -3.17
CA LYS A 34 6.42 15.49 -4.50
C LYS A 34 7.81 15.41 -5.13
N ASN A 35 8.87 15.73 -4.39
CA ASN A 35 10.25 15.68 -4.91
C ASN A 35 10.69 14.25 -5.22
N SER A 36 10.34 13.28 -4.36
CA SER A 36 10.61 11.86 -4.61
C SER A 36 9.90 11.35 -5.86
N VAL A 37 8.60 11.66 -6.03
CA VAL A 37 7.82 11.32 -7.22
C VAL A 37 8.37 12.00 -8.46
N LEU A 38 8.76 13.28 -8.38
CA LEU A 38 9.37 14.00 -9.49
C LEU A 38 10.71 13.37 -9.92
N SER A 39 11.50 12.89 -8.96
CA SER A 39 12.78 12.20 -9.23
C SER A 39 12.59 10.83 -9.88
N LEU A 40 11.49 10.14 -9.53
CA LEU A 40 11.05 8.89 -10.14
C LEU A 40 10.56 9.11 -11.58
N ILE A 41 9.75 10.14 -11.83
CA ILE A 41 9.26 10.50 -13.17
C ILE A 41 10.40 10.93 -14.10
N LYS A 42 11.40 11.66 -13.57
CA LYS A 42 12.58 12.07 -14.33
C LYS A 42 13.47 10.90 -14.75
N ASN A 43 13.31 9.72 -14.15
CA ASN A 43 14.03 8.50 -14.50
C ASN A 43 13.08 7.50 -15.21
N PRO A 44 13.02 7.50 -16.55
CA PRO A 44 12.08 6.63 -17.29
C PRO A 44 12.25 5.14 -16.97
N LYS A 45 13.47 4.70 -16.62
CA LYS A 45 13.76 3.33 -16.16
C LYS A 45 13.03 2.98 -14.85
N LEU A 46 13.10 3.86 -13.86
CA LEU A 46 12.49 3.65 -12.55
C LEU A 46 10.98 3.80 -12.61
N TYR A 47 10.49 4.75 -13.41
CA TYR A 47 9.07 4.91 -13.66
C TYR A 47 8.46 3.67 -14.32
N LEU A 48 9.08 3.14 -15.38
CA LEU A 48 8.57 1.97 -16.09
C LEU A 48 8.60 0.71 -15.19
N ALA A 49 9.67 0.52 -14.45
CA ALA A 49 9.78 -0.56 -13.47
C ALA A 49 8.72 -0.47 -12.37
N ALA A 50 8.44 0.74 -11.87
CA ALA A 50 7.40 0.98 -10.88
C ALA A 50 6.01 0.70 -11.46
N ALA A 51 5.70 1.26 -12.63
CA ALA A 51 4.38 1.16 -13.26
C ALA A 51 4.02 -0.29 -13.63
N VAL A 52 4.99 -1.08 -14.07
CA VAL A 52 4.78 -2.49 -14.39
C VAL A 52 4.77 -3.34 -13.12
N GLY A 53 5.65 -2.99 -12.17
CA GLY A 53 5.78 -3.72 -10.92
C GLY A 53 4.58 -3.56 -10.00
N THR A 54 3.84 -2.45 -10.08
CA THR A 54 2.63 -2.20 -9.28
C THR A 54 1.44 -3.05 -9.74
N ILE A 55 1.35 -3.44 -11.02
CA ILE A 55 0.15 -4.10 -11.57
C ILE A 55 -0.13 -5.44 -10.86
N PRO A 56 0.81 -6.40 -10.74
CA PRO A 56 0.54 -7.68 -10.09
C PRO A 56 0.18 -7.51 -8.61
N GLY A 57 0.86 -6.60 -7.90
CA GLY A 57 0.59 -6.34 -6.49
C GLY A 57 -0.72 -5.60 -6.25
N ALA A 58 -1.12 -4.70 -7.16
CA ALA A 58 -2.41 -4.03 -7.07
C ALA A 58 -3.56 -5.01 -7.29
N ILE A 59 -3.43 -5.94 -8.25
CA ILE A 59 -4.42 -6.99 -8.49
C ILE A 59 -4.54 -7.90 -7.26
N THR A 60 -3.43 -8.46 -6.80
CA THR A 60 -3.46 -9.39 -5.65
C THR A 60 -3.81 -8.71 -4.34
N GLY A 61 -3.25 -7.53 -4.09
CA GLY A 61 -3.62 -6.69 -2.95
C GLY A 61 -5.10 -6.30 -2.98
N GLY A 62 -5.64 -5.97 -4.15
CA GLY A 62 -7.06 -5.68 -4.33
C GLY A 62 -7.96 -6.86 -4.02
N VAL A 63 -7.63 -8.06 -4.50
CA VAL A 63 -8.39 -9.29 -4.19
C VAL A 63 -8.33 -9.63 -2.70
N ILE A 64 -7.14 -9.60 -2.10
CA ILE A 64 -6.94 -9.85 -0.67
C ILE A 64 -7.68 -8.80 0.18
N GLY A 65 -7.58 -7.54 -0.22
CA GLY A 65 -8.26 -6.42 0.40
C GLY A 65 -9.77 -6.55 0.32
N ALA A 66 -10.31 -6.90 -0.84
CA ALA A 66 -11.74 -7.12 -1.02
C ALA A 66 -12.25 -8.25 -0.11
N LEU A 67 -11.58 -9.41 -0.12
CA LEU A 67 -11.95 -10.56 0.69
C LEU A 67 -11.83 -10.30 2.20
N SER A 68 -10.80 -9.53 2.59
CA SER A 68 -10.62 -9.18 4.00
C SER A 68 -11.60 -8.11 4.46
N GLY A 69 -11.79 -7.06 3.67
CA GLY A 69 -12.73 -5.97 3.94
C GLY A 69 -14.19 -6.44 3.96
N SER A 70 -14.58 -7.33 3.05
CA SER A 70 -15.93 -7.90 3.02
C SER A 70 -16.26 -8.72 4.26
N TYR A 71 -15.25 -9.33 4.89
CA TYR A 71 -15.42 -10.11 6.12
C TYR A 71 -15.33 -9.24 7.38
N ILE A 72 -14.47 -8.21 7.36
CA ILE A 72 -14.23 -7.35 8.52
C ILE A 72 -15.35 -6.32 8.70
N ALA A 73 -15.86 -5.72 7.63
CA ALA A 73 -16.84 -4.63 7.75
C ALA A 73 -18.15 -5.02 8.48
N PRO A 74 -18.75 -6.20 8.22
CA PRO A 74 -19.94 -6.63 8.97
C PRO A 74 -19.68 -6.84 10.46
N LEU A 75 -18.44 -7.20 10.87
CA LEU A 75 -18.09 -7.39 12.27
C LEU A 75 -18.10 -6.08 13.08
N PHE A 76 -17.89 -4.95 12.42
CA PHE A 76 -17.92 -3.62 13.05
C PHE A 76 -19.29 -2.93 12.92
N GLY A 77 -20.22 -3.50 12.14
CA GLY A 77 -21.61 -3.04 12.07
C GLY A 77 -21.79 -1.60 11.59
N PHE A 78 -20.88 -1.10 10.73
CA PHE A 78 -20.88 0.28 10.27
C PHE A 78 -22.19 0.70 9.59
N PHE A 79 -22.91 -0.21 8.94
CA PHE A 79 -24.21 0.00 8.30
C PHE A 79 -25.26 -1.04 8.72
N SER A 80 -25.18 -1.52 9.97
CA SER A 80 -26.09 -2.54 10.50
C SER A 80 -27.56 -2.11 10.37
N GLY A 81 -28.37 -2.96 9.72
CA GLY A 81 -29.83 -2.76 9.55
C GLY A 81 -30.29 -2.48 8.12
N TYR A 82 -29.38 -2.20 7.18
CA TYR A 82 -29.72 -2.10 5.75
C TYR A 82 -29.49 -3.44 5.04
N LYS A 83 -30.52 -4.29 5.01
CA LYS A 83 -30.55 -5.46 4.12
C LYS A 83 -31.23 -5.06 2.81
N ASP A 84 -30.56 -5.32 1.69
CA ASP A 84 -31.17 -5.12 0.39
C ASP A 84 -32.31 -6.13 0.20
N HIS A 85 -33.54 -5.63 0.08
CA HIS A 85 -34.76 -6.44 0.09
C HIS A 85 -34.90 -7.32 -1.16
N LYS A 86 -34.08 -7.11 -2.20
CA LYS A 86 -34.13 -7.87 -3.46
C LYS A 86 -33.13 -9.02 -3.56
N PHE A 87 -32.00 -8.95 -2.87
CA PHE A 87 -30.92 -9.95 -3.00
C PHE A 87 -30.45 -10.56 -1.67
N GLY A 88 -30.89 -10.03 -0.52
CA GLY A 88 -30.49 -10.53 0.79
C GLY A 88 -28.99 -10.36 1.10
N ILE A 89 -28.27 -9.61 0.28
CA ILE A 89 -26.85 -9.30 0.46
C ILE A 89 -26.73 -8.19 1.50
N ASP A 90 -25.86 -8.42 2.48
CA ASP A 90 -25.58 -7.44 3.52
C ASP A 90 -24.80 -6.25 2.91
N VAL A 91 -25.35 -5.04 3.04
CA VAL A 91 -24.75 -3.82 2.47
C VAL A 91 -23.38 -3.57 3.11
N ASP A 92 -23.17 -3.99 4.37
CA ASP A 92 -21.89 -3.96 5.06
C ASP A 92 -20.80 -4.79 4.34
N LEU A 93 -21.19 -5.95 3.79
CA LEU A 93 -20.26 -6.84 3.09
C LEU A 93 -19.80 -6.23 1.77
N PHE A 94 -20.71 -5.59 1.04
CA PHE A 94 -20.42 -4.95 -0.24
C PHE A 94 -19.54 -3.71 -0.08
N ILE A 95 -19.91 -2.81 0.84
CA ILE A 95 -19.12 -1.59 1.12
C ILE A 95 -17.75 -1.97 1.68
N GLY A 96 -17.71 -2.94 2.60
CA GLY A 96 -16.45 -3.49 3.12
C GLY A 96 -15.56 -4.05 2.02
N GLY A 97 -16.13 -4.78 1.07
CA GLY A 97 -15.42 -5.34 -0.08
C GLY A 97 -14.85 -4.25 -0.99
N ILE A 98 -15.60 -3.20 -1.30
CA ILE A 98 -15.12 -2.09 -2.15
C ILE A 98 -14.02 -1.30 -1.46
N CYS A 99 -14.23 -0.90 -0.20
CA CYS A 99 -13.21 -0.19 0.57
C CYS A 99 -11.94 -1.03 0.72
N GLY A 100 -12.13 -2.33 1.02
CA GLY A 100 -11.05 -3.31 1.09
C GLY A 100 -10.30 -3.44 -0.23
N LEU A 101 -10.99 -3.48 -1.37
CA LEU A 101 -10.38 -3.55 -2.69
C LEU A 101 -9.50 -2.33 -2.96
N ILE A 102 -10.01 -1.11 -2.71
CA ILE A 102 -9.27 0.13 -2.97
C ILE A 102 -8.01 0.18 -2.09
N ILE A 103 -8.17 -0.02 -0.77
CA ILE A 103 -7.06 0.03 0.18
C ILE A 103 -6.05 -1.07 -0.14
N GLY A 104 -6.52 -2.29 -0.39
CA GLY A 104 -5.68 -3.43 -0.72
C GLY A 104 -4.91 -3.23 -2.03
N ALA A 105 -5.55 -2.70 -3.08
CA ALA A 105 -4.90 -2.43 -4.35
C ALA A 105 -3.82 -1.36 -4.23
N ILE A 106 -4.08 -0.29 -3.46
CA ILE A 106 -3.09 0.76 -3.18
C ILE A 106 -1.91 0.17 -2.41
N LEU A 107 -2.16 -0.55 -1.32
CA LEU A 107 -1.09 -1.11 -0.48
C LEU A 107 -0.27 -2.16 -1.23
N GLY A 108 -0.91 -3.10 -1.92
CA GLY A 108 -0.23 -4.13 -2.70
C GLY A 108 0.56 -3.55 -3.88
N GLY A 109 -0.01 -2.58 -4.58
CA GLY A 109 0.67 -1.87 -5.67
C GLY A 109 1.90 -1.10 -5.18
N VAL A 110 1.77 -0.33 -4.10
CA VAL A 110 2.89 0.43 -3.52
C VAL A 110 4.00 -0.50 -3.05
N LEU A 111 3.68 -1.60 -2.37
CA LEU A 111 4.68 -2.56 -1.87
C LEU A 111 5.47 -3.21 -3.02
N THR A 112 4.77 -3.75 -4.01
CA THR A 112 5.40 -4.41 -5.16
C THR A 112 6.17 -3.44 -6.04
N GLY A 113 5.60 -2.27 -6.33
CA GLY A 113 6.26 -1.20 -7.09
C GLY A 113 7.53 -0.70 -6.42
N SER A 114 7.47 -0.43 -5.11
CA SER A 114 8.64 0.03 -4.34
C SER A 114 9.75 -1.02 -4.32
N PHE A 115 9.40 -2.31 -4.21
CA PHE A 115 10.39 -3.38 -4.22
C PHE A 115 11.02 -3.59 -5.61
N ALA A 116 10.23 -3.49 -6.69
CA ALA A 116 10.74 -3.54 -8.05
C ALA A 116 11.75 -2.40 -8.32
N ILE A 117 11.39 -1.16 -7.92
CA ILE A 117 12.29 0.01 -7.96
C ILE A 117 13.57 -0.29 -7.17
N PHE A 118 13.46 -0.75 -5.92
CA PHE A 118 14.62 -1.00 -5.06
C PHE A 118 15.58 -2.04 -5.65
N LYS A 119 15.07 -3.17 -6.14
CA LYS A 119 15.87 -4.27 -6.69
C LYS A 119 16.54 -3.86 -8.01
N ILE A 120 15.89 -3.03 -8.83
CA ILE A 120 16.45 -2.49 -10.07
C ILE A 120 17.49 -1.39 -9.80
N ASN A 121 17.26 -0.54 -8.80
CA ASN A 121 18.22 0.49 -8.40
C ASN A 121 19.49 -0.12 -7.78
N LYS A 122 19.37 -1.22 -7.02
CA LYS A 122 20.50 -1.94 -6.42
C LYS A 122 21.34 -2.69 -7.47
N ASN A 123 20.74 -3.15 -8.56
CA ASN A 123 21.44 -3.75 -9.71
C ASN A 123 22.00 -2.64 -10.63
N LYS A 124 23.12 -2.01 -10.22
CA LYS A 124 23.81 -0.95 -10.99
C LYS A 124 24.45 -1.39 -12.32
N LYS A 125 24.35 -2.66 -12.72
CA LYS A 125 24.92 -3.14 -13.98
C LYS A 125 23.88 -2.98 -15.10
N GLN A 126 24.24 -2.18 -16.10
CA GLN A 126 23.59 -2.03 -17.42
C GLN A 126 22.20 -1.35 -17.30
N ILE A 127 21.98 -0.12 -17.75
CA ILE A 127 21.88 0.34 -19.14
C ILE A 127 21.67 1.86 -18.99
N GLN A 128 22.43 2.69 -19.70
CA GLN A 128 22.49 4.16 -19.51
C GLN A 128 21.41 4.95 -20.25
N ALA A 129 20.54 4.31 -21.05
CA ALA A 129 19.43 4.99 -21.71
C ALA A 129 18.29 4.00 -21.97
N VAL A 130 17.05 4.41 -21.71
CA VAL A 130 15.87 3.65 -22.14
C VAL A 130 15.71 3.88 -23.64
N SER A 131 16.23 2.98 -24.47
CA SER A 131 15.82 2.87 -25.89
C SER A 131 14.73 1.81 -26.03
N GLN A 132 13.93 1.86 -27.11
CA GLN A 132 12.87 0.87 -27.36
C GLN A 132 13.39 -0.58 -27.36
N ASP A 133 14.67 -0.77 -27.69
CA ASP A 133 15.32 -2.08 -27.77
C ASP A 133 15.60 -2.70 -26.39
N ASN A 134 15.76 -1.85 -25.36
CA ASN A 134 16.19 -2.25 -24.02
C ASN A 134 15.07 -2.18 -22.97
N ILE A 135 13.85 -1.80 -23.37
CA ILE A 135 12.70 -1.72 -22.47
C ILE A 135 12.39 -3.09 -21.85
N PHE A 136 12.42 -4.15 -22.67
CA PHE A 136 12.11 -5.50 -22.22
C PHE A 136 13.12 -6.04 -21.20
N GLU A 137 14.38 -5.62 -21.26
CA GLU A 137 15.43 -6.02 -20.30
C GLU A 137 15.22 -5.43 -18.91
N ILE A 138 14.45 -4.35 -18.78
CA ILE A 138 14.05 -3.75 -17.50
C ILE A 138 12.67 -4.27 -17.08
N LEU A 139 11.76 -4.42 -18.05
CA LEU A 139 10.38 -4.82 -17.86
C LEU A 139 10.27 -6.25 -17.33
N LEU A 140 10.92 -7.21 -17.99
CA LEU A 140 10.82 -8.64 -17.63
C LEU A 140 11.31 -8.93 -16.21
N PRO A 141 12.49 -8.42 -15.77
CA PRO A 141 12.92 -8.58 -14.39
C PRO A 141 11.99 -7.90 -13.39
N ALA A 142 11.53 -6.67 -13.67
CA ALA A 142 10.60 -5.95 -12.79
C ALA A 142 9.31 -6.75 -12.58
N LEU A 143 8.74 -7.25 -13.66
CA LEU A 143 7.49 -7.99 -13.68
C LEU A 143 7.66 -9.35 -13.00
N GLY A 144 8.76 -10.06 -13.26
CA GLY A 144 9.09 -11.33 -12.59
C GLY A 144 9.21 -11.18 -11.08
N ILE A 145 9.90 -10.15 -10.59
CA ILE A 145 10.02 -9.83 -9.17
C ILE A 145 8.65 -9.53 -8.55
N SER A 146 7.83 -8.74 -9.25
CA SER A 146 6.49 -8.40 -8.76
C SER A 146 5.55 -9.59 -8.74
N ILE A 147 5.62 -10.50 -9.73
CA ILE A 147 4.86 -11.76 -9.72
C ILE A 147 5.31 -12.63 -8.55
N GLU A 148 6.60 -12.78 -8.32
CA GLU A 148 7.12 -13.57 -7.20
C GLU A 148 6.60 -13.05 -5.85
N LEU A 149 6.64 -11.73 -5.65
CA LEU A 149 6.08 -11.09 -4.45
C LEU A 149 4.56 -11.30 -4.34
N SER A 150 3.88 -11.14 -5.46
CA SER A 150 2.43 -11.29 -5.59
C SER A 150 1.97 -12.72 -5.28
N ILE A 151 2.75 -13.74 -5.66
CA ILE A 151 2.51 -15.14 -5.32
C ILE A 151 2.74 -15.36 -3.82
N GLY A 152 3.81 -14.79 -3.25
CA GLY A 152 4.05 -14.82 -1.80
C GLY A 152 2.89 -14.23 -1.00
N MET A 153 2.38 -13.08 -1.44
CA MET A 153 1.16 -12.46 -0.89
C MET A 153 -0.04 -13.41 -0.98
N ALA A 154 -0.30 -13.97 -2.16
CA ALA A 154 -1.47 -14.83 -2.38
C ALA A 154 -1.41 -16.11 -1.53
N ILE A 155 -0.28 -16.82 -1.53
CA ILE A 155 -0.10 -18.04 -0.74
C ILE A 155 -0.23 -17.73 0.75
N GLY A 156 0.44 -16.67 1.21
CA GLY A 156 0.34 -16.23 2.60
C GLY A 156 -1.11 -15.91 2.99
N ALA A 157 -1.84 -15.20 2.13
CA ALA A 157 -3.25 -14.87 2.34
C ALA A 157 -4.12 -16.13 2.43
N VAL A 158 -3.92 -17.11 1.55
CA VAL A 158 -4.63 -18.39 1.57
C VAL A 158 -4.36 -19.11 2.89
N ILE A 159 -3.10 -19.28 3.29
CA ILE A 159 -2.73 -19.94 4.55
C ILE A 159 -3.34 -19.21 5.75
N GLY A 160 -3.24 -17.90 5.79
CA GLY A 160 -3.81 -17.09 6.87
C GLY A 160 -5.34 -17.19 6.94
N SER A 161 -6.00 -17.25 5.79
CA SER A 161 -7.46 -17.40 5.69
C SER A 161 -7.98 -18.73 6.23
N LEU A 162 -7.17 -19.80 6.17
CA LEU A 162 -7.52 -21.11 6.74
C LEU A 162 -7.65 -21.07 8.27
N LYS A 163 -6.94 -20.16 8.93
CA LYS A 163 -6.98 -20.00 10.39
C LYS A 163 -8.03 -18.99 10.83
N LEU A 164 -8.12 -17.86 10.14
CA LEU A 164 -9.07 -16.79 10.45
C LEU A 164 -9.38 -15.98 9.18
N LEU A 165 -10.60 -16.05 8.67
CA LEU A 165 -11.01 -15.23 7.53
C LEU A 165 -10.96 -13.74 7.91
N GLY A 166 -10.72 -12.87 6.93
CA GLY A 166 -10.60 -11.44 7.18
C GLY A 166 -9.19 -11.07 7.66
N ILE A 167 -9.03 -10.99 8.99
CA ILE A 167 -7.78 -10.57 9.63
C ILE A 167 -6.65 -11.56 9.33
N GLY A 168 -6.92 -12.87 9.38
CA GLY A 168 -5.91 -13.87 9.04
C GLY A 168 -5.52 -13.81 7.57
N THR A 169 -6.44 -13.50 6.65
CA THR A 169 -6.13 -13.27 5.23
C THR A 169 -5.16 -12.09 5.06
N ALA A 170 -5.41 -10.96 5.74
CA ALA A 170 -4.54 -9.78 5.67
C ALA A 170 -3.15 -10.03 6.32
N LEU A 171 -3.12 -10.62 7.51
CA LEU A 171 -1.87 -10.95 8.20
C LEU A 171 -1.07 -12.02 7.46
N GLY A 172 -1.76 -13.01 6.90
CA GLY A 172 -1.16 -14.04 6.05
C GLY A 172 -0.51 -13.45 4.81
N ALA A 173 -1.18 -12.51 4.13
CA ALA A 173 -0.60 -11.81 2.99
C ALA A 173 0.69 -11.05 3.39
N LEU A 174 0.65 -10.37 4.52
CA LEU A 174 1.78 -9.62 5.06
C LEU A 174 2.96 -10.54 5.41
N THR A 175 2.70 -11.66 6.08
CA THR A 175 3.76 -12.64 6.43
C THR A 175 4.33 -13.32 5.19
N GLY A 176 3.50 -13.71 4.23
CA GLY A 176 3.95 -14.26 2.94
C GLY A 176 4.82 -13.27 2.16
N THR A 177 4.45 -11.99 2.16
CA THR A 177 5.27 -10.91 1.57
C THR A 177 6.61 -10.80 2.28
N LEU A 178 6.61 -10.72 3.61
CA LEU A 178 7.84 -10.62 4.41
C LEU A 178 8.77 -11.81 4.18
N LEU A 179 8.21 -13.03 4.08
CA LEU A 179 9.00 -14.23 3.84
C LEU A 179 9.75 -14.15 2.50
N ILE A 180 9.05 -13.76 1.43
CA ILE A 180 9.66 -13.55 0.11
C ILE A 180 10.66 -12.40 0.13
N LEU A 181 10.38 -11.31 0.85
CA LEU A 181 11.33 -10.20 0.98
C LEU A 181 12.62 -10.63 1.66
N ILE A 182 12.54 -11.46 2.70
CA ILE A 182 13.70 -11.97 3.43
C ILE A 182 14.49 -12.96 2.55
N THR A 183 13.82 -13.93 1.93
CA THR A 183 14.49 -14.92 1.07
C THR A 183 15.10 -14.29 -0.18
N ALA A 184 14.42 -13.33 -0.81
CA ALA A 184 14.94 -12.60 -1.97
C ALA A 184 16.18 -11.75 -1.65
N GLN A 185 16.40 -11.38 -0.38
CA GLN A 185 17.65 -10.76 0.06
C GLN A 185 18.75 -11.78 0.34
N ILE A 186 18.41 -12.99 0.80
CA ILE A 186 19.36 -14.06 1.15
C ILE A 186 19.90 -14.79 -0.09
N ILE A 187 19.09 -14.93 -1.16
CA ILE A 187 19.45 -15.70 -2.37
C ILE A 187 20.53 -15.02 -3.24
N LYS A 188 21.02 -13.83 -2.88
CA LYS A 188 22.24 -13.26 -3.49
C LYS A 188 23.48 -13.53 -2.64
N LYS A 189 24.06 -14.71 -2.82
CA LYS A 189 25.50 -14.95 -2.71
C LYS A 189 26.01 -15.48 -4.03
#